data_AF-A0A2T5IU83-F1
#
_entry.id   AF-A0A2T5IU83-F1
#
_cell.length_a   1.000
_cell.length_b   1.000
_cell.length_c   1.000
_cell.angle_alpha   90.00
_cell.angle_beta   90.00
_cell.angle_gamma   90.00
#
_symmetry.space_group_name_H-M   'P 1'
#
loop_
_entity.id
_entity.type
_entity.pdbx_description
1 polymer ?
#
loop_
_entity_poly.entity_id
_entity_poly.type
_entity_poly.pdbx_seq_one_letter_code
_entity_poly.pdbx_strand_id
1 'polypeptide(L)'
;MRDKKKLEDQGSMMLIQKHQLHEAHNQLGRIGGVLDKMLDEQQKNEEILETLIAQAELVIANSNISIVLEDDEHLLVEESLYIEIEHTPSEGIQQISTIDYIEISNSSDWSDYQERALEYANRNGIDLEGDPFRNLMSISQRIELEKRIREEFSIKGAKCDKYDYMVAGTCGLIGGLLDVFFVGTPGQGGLTGFADELTDKAVQQFASYCGWKGHREGQDPTASAIGFLERIYKVNYDHRHGGDVDRRFDMSTRNHHIKSLGHSPDIVGLFFSILDQFNSTAHFIDDGRIISVDTETFELKGSNFTSKLIAGFANWLGHLFSDVAGSSGALGRGSGIPIPFYSLLQFINVGQFGQHRQSFAKIVVQVFEQGYDLRHGIAMAIPVLVTELLTRIMWVVKRRFYHDYLWSECIPTANDPELRRMLLIAHGSLCLVDTTDATLRSGGNIIQFLLRTNMIAWIRFGTLALKELQVWYKEGGLNIDAIDDYLDAECERLLKV
;
A
#
# COMPACT_ATOMS: atom_id res chain seq x y z
N MET A 1 11.71 -14.08 18.94
CA MET A 1 12.27 -14.00 20.31
C MET A 1 13.76 -13.68 20.34
N ARG A 2 14.60 -14.34 19.52
CA ARG A 2 16.06 -14.07 19.47
C ARG A 2 16.41 -12.64 19.02
N ASP A 3 15.69 -12.10 18.02
CA ASP A 3 15.96 -10.75 17.49
C ASP A 3 15.51 -9.62 18.42
N LYS A 4 14.40 -9.83 19.16
CA LYS A 4 13.90 -8.87 20.14
C LYS A 4 14.91 -8.63 21.26
N LYS A 5 15.48 -9.72 21.80
CA LYS A 5 16.50 -9.63 22.85
C LYS A 5 17.75 -8.88 22.37
N LYS A 6 18.19 -9.14 21.13
CA LYS A 6 19.34 -8.44 20.55
C LYS A 6 19.10 -6.92 20.43
N LEU A 7 17.90 -6.50 20.05
CA LEU A 7 17.53 -5.08 19.98
C LEU A 7 17.45 -4.44 21.36
N GLU A 8 16.88 -5.14 22.34
CA GLU A 8 16.86 -4.68 23.74
C GLU A 8 18.28 -4.52 24.29
N ASP A 9 19.17 -5.49 24.05
CA ASP A 9 20.57 -5.42 24.46
C ASP A 9 21.28 -4.20 23.83
N GLN A 10 21.04 -3.93 22.54
CA GLN A 10 21.58 -2.75 21.84
C GLN A 10 21.02 -1.44 22.41
N GLY A 11 19.71 -1.37 22.68
CA GLY A 11 19.08 -0.21 23.31
C GLY A 11 19.66 0.10 24.68
N SER A 12 19.91 -0.94 25.50
CA SER A 12 20.56 -0.81 26.80
C SER A 12 21.99 -0.26 26.69
N MET A 13 22.75 -0.68 25.68
CA MET A 13 24.08 -0.09 25.42
C MET A 13 23.99 1.39 25.05
N MET A 14 22.99 1.79 24.25
CA MET A 14 22.77 3.20 23.92
C MET A 14 22.40 4.04 25.15
N LEU A 15 21.66 3.48 26.11
CA LEU A 15 21.34 4.18 27.37
C LEU A 15 22.60 4.49 28.17
N ILE A 16 23.50 3.51 28.27
CA ILE A 16 24.78 3.65 28.95
C ILE A 16 25.64 4.72 28.26
N GLN A 17 25.73 4.67 26.93
CA GLN A 17 26.47 5.68 26.16
C GLN A 17 25.87 7.09 26.32
N LYS A 18 24.54 7.20 26.34
CA LYS A 18 23.85 8.48 26.59
C LYS A 18 24.22 9.05 27.97
N HIS A 19 24.30 8.20 28.99
CA HIS A 19 24.77 8.61 30.31
C HIS A 19 26.23 9.08 30.29
N GLN A 20 27.13 8.32 29.65
CA GLN A 20 28.54 8.71 29.51
C GLN A 20 28.71 10.07 28.83
N LEU A 21 27.93 10.33 27.77
CA LEU A 21 27.93 11.62 27.08
C LEU A 21 27.40 12.76 27.96
N HIS A 22 26.34 12.50 28.74
CA HIS A 22 25.81 13.48 29.68
C HIS A 22 26.82 13.84 30.77
N GLU A 23 27.49 12.85 31.36
CA GLU A 23 28.53 13.09 32.36
C GLU A 23 29.75 13.79 31.78
N ALA A 24 30.17 13.42 30.57
CA ALA A 24 31.21 14.15 29.84
C ALA A 24 30.84 15.63 29.64
N HIS A 25 29.60 15.91 29.23
CA HIS A 25 29.12 17.27 29.03
C HIS A 25 29.07 18.07 30.34
N ASN A 26 28.55 17.47 31.41
CA ASN A 26 28.52 18.09 32.74
C ASN A 26 29.94 18.43 33.24
N GLN A 27 30.88 17.51 33.02
CA GLN A 27 32.26 17.72 33.40
C GLN A 27 32.92 18.84 32.61
N LEU A 28 32.67 18.93 31.29
CA LEU A 28 33.13 20.06 30.48
C LEU A 28 32.57 21.39 31.00
N GLY A 29 31.29 21.42 31.40
CA GLY A 29 30.69 22.59 32.04
C GLY A 29 31.39 22.97 33.36
N ARG A 30 31.74 22.00 34.20
CA ARG A 30 32.51 22.22 35.44
C ARG A 30 33.92 22.76 35.16
N ILE A 31 34.62 22.18 34.19
CA ILE A 31 35.96 22.65 33.76
C ILE A 31 35.87 24.10 33.27
N GLY A 32 34.88 24.41 32.44
CA GLY A 32 34.64 25.79 31.98
C GLY A 32 34.45 26.76 33.14
N GLY A 33 33.58 26.42 34.11
CA GLY A 33 33.36 27.28 35.28
C GLY A 33 34.59 27.43 36.19
N VAL A 34 35.45 26.42 36.30
CA VAL A 34 36.72 26.54 37.05
C VAL A 34 37.74 27.41 36.29
N LEU A 35 37.83 27.26 34.97
CA LEU A 35 38.70 28.10 34.13
C LEU A 35 38.29 29.58 34.21
N ASP A 36 37.00 29.87 34.18
CA ASP A 36 36.49 31.25 34.33
C ASP A 36 36.89 31.85 35.69
N LYS A 37 36.82 31.06 36.77
CA LYS A 37 37.28 31.50 38.10
C LYS A 37 38.78 31.74 38.16
N MET A 38 39.59 30.85 37.56
CA MET A 38 41.04 31.03 37.50
C MET A 38 41.43 32.28 36.73
N LEU A 39 40.71 32.60 35.65
CA LEU A 39 40.93 33.82 34.87
C LEU A 39 40.62 35.08 35.71
N ASP A 40 39.52 35.07 36.46
CA ASP A 40 39.13 36.17 37.36
C ASP A 40 40.14 36.37 38.50
N GLU A 41 40.66 35.28 39.09
CA GLU A 41 41.73 35.37 40.09
C GLU A 41 43.04 35.91 39.51
N GLN A 42 43.41 35.48 38.29
CA GLN A 42 44.61 35.99 37.62
C GLN A 42 44.50 37.50 37.37
N GLN A 43 43.34 37.98 36.93
CA GLN A 43 43.10 39.41 36.70
C GLN A 43 43.19 40.21 38.01
N LYS A 44 42.61 39.71 39.12
CA LYS A 44 42.74 40.36 40.44
C LYS A 44 44.19 40.40 40.92
N ASN A 45 44.95 39.33 40.71
CA ASN A 45 46.36 39.30 41.05
C ASN A 45 47.18 40.31 40.25
N GLU A 46 46.83 40.54 38.98
CA GLU A 46 47.45 41.57 38.14
C GLU A 46 47.17 42.98 38.69
N GLU A 47 45.93 43.28 39.09
CA GLU A 47 45.56 44.55 39.73
C GLU A 47 46.29 44.78 41.07
N ILE A 48 46.42 43.72 41.88
CA ILE A 48 47.19 43.78 43.14
C ILE A 48 48.67 44.04 42.84
N LEU A 49 49.24 43.37 41.83
CA LEU A 49 50.64 43.56 41.46
C LEU A 49 50.91 45.00 40.99
N GLU A 50 50.02 45.57 40.18
CA GLU A 50 50.11 47.00 39.78
C GLU A 50 50.07 47.92 40.99
N THR A 51 49.19 47.63 41.96
CA THR A 51 49.08 48.40 43.20
C THR A 51 50.37 48.32 44.04
N LEU A 52 50.95 47.13 44.16
CA LEU A 52 52.20 46.91 44.90
C LEU A 52 53.39 47.59 44.21
N ILE A 53 53.45 47.58 42.88
CA ILE A 53 54.48 48.30 42.11
C ILE A 53 54.36 49.80 42.37
N ALA A 54 53.14 50.36 42.29
CA ALA A 54 52.91 51.77 42.57
C ALA A 54 53.30 52.17 44.01
N GLN A 55 53.02 51.31 45.00
CA GLN A 55 53.45 51.53 46.38
C GLN A 55 54.97 51.49 46.52
N ALA A 56 55.66 50.55 45.88
CA ALA A 56 57.12 50.45 45.90
C ALA A 56 57.78 51.69 45.28
N GLU A 57 57.26 52.19 44.15
CA GLU A 57 57.73 53.43 43.52
C GLU A 57 57.57 54.64 44.46
N LEU A 58 56.46 54.70 45.21
CA LEU A 58 56.19 55.76 46.19
C LEU A 58 57.17 55.72 47.37
N VAL A 59 57.51 54.52 47.86
CA VAL A 59 58.50 54.32 48.93
C VAL A 59 59.89 54.73 48.48
N ILE A 60 60.28 54.41 47.23
CA ILE A 60 61.56 54.84 46.65
C ILE A 60 61.61 56.37 46.50
N ALA A 61 60.50 57.00 46.10
CA ALA A 61 60.45 58.46 45.94
C ALA A 61 60.53 59.24 47.26
N ASN A 62 60.05 58.65 48.37
CA ASN A 62 60.00 59.30 49.69
C ASN A 62 61.15 58.93 50.63
N SER A 63 62.04 58.00 50.27
CA SER A 63 63.19 57.62 51.11
C SER A 63 64.36 58.56 50.86
N ASN A 64 64.50 59.59 51.70
CA ASN A 64 65.70 60.42 51.78
C ASN A 64 66.83 59.65 52.48
N ILE A 65 67.65 58.93 51.72
CA ILE A 65 68.96 58.49 52.20
C ILE A 65 69.89 59.73 52.21
N SER A 66 69.97 60.41 53.35
CA SER A 66 70.93 61.50 53.55
C SER A 66 72.27 60.96 54.05
N ILE A 67 73.25 60.81 53.17
CA ILE A 67 74.66 60.69 53.57
C ILE A 67 75.19 62.11 53.77
N VAL A 68 75.25 62.55 55.02
CA VAL A 68 75.88 63.82 55.39
C VAL A 68 77.35 63.55 55.72
N LEU A 69 78.26 64.14 54.96
CA LEU A 69 79.69 64.19 55.25
C LEU A 69 80.02 65.57 55.83
N GLU A 70 80.15 65.67 57.14
CA GLU A 70 81.04 66.62 57.82
C GLU A 70 81.29 66.15 59.28
N ASP A 71 82.51 66.41 59.74
CA ASP A 71 83.31 65.70 60.75
C ASP A 71 82.66 65.23 62.08
N ASP A 72 83.06 64.00 62.44
CA ASP A 72 82.97 63.28 63.73
C ASP A 72 81.60 62.78 64.25
N GLU A 73 81.52 61.44 64.36
CA GLU A 73 80.49 60.55 64.95
C GLU A 73 79.17 60.35 64.17
N HIS A 74 79.05 59.18 63.52
CA HIS A 74 77.85 58.74 62.80
C HIS A 74 76.84 58.02 63.71
N LEU A 75 75.64 58.59 63.84
CA LEU A 75 74.44 57.91 64.32
C LEU A 75 73.51 57.65 63.13
N LEU A 76 73.36 56.37 62.75
CA LEU A 76 72.34 55.93 61.79
C LEU A 76 70.98 55.87 62.51
N VAL A 77 70.03 56.71 62.10
CA VAL A 77 68.62 56.54 62.46
C VAL A 77 67.94 55.84 61.28
N GLU A 78 67.72 54.54 61.43
CA GLU A 78 66.96 53.73 60.50
C GLU A 78 65.46 53.92 60.84
N GLU A 79 64.74 54.68 60.02
CA GLU A 79 63.28 54.74 60.11
C GLU A 79 62.71 53.55 59.33
N SER A 80 62.66 52.38 59.98
CA SER A 80 62.11 51.17 59.40
C SER A 80 60.59 51.32 59.22
N LEU A 81 60.15 51.59 57.99
CA LEU A 81 58.73 51.55 57.63
C LEU A 81 58.30 50.08 57.52
N TYR A 82 57.51 49.60 58.47
CA TYR A 82 56.86 48.29 58.38
C TYR A 82 55.68 48.39 57.40
N ILE A 83 55.76 47.65 56.28
CA ILE A 83 54.62 47.43 55.39
C ILE A 83 53.93 46.15 55.87
N GLU A 84 52.72 46.27 56.42
CA GLU A 84 51.84 45.11 56.61
C GLU A 84 51.24 44.73 55.26
N ILE A 85 51.74 43.64 54.68
CA ILE A 85 51.09 42.99 53.54
C ILE A 85 50.01 42.08 54.11
N GLU A 86 48.74 42.48 53.97
CA GLU A 86 47.61 41.62 54.27
C GLU A 86 47.52 40.53 53.18
N HIS A 87 48.20 39.41 53.39
CA HIS A 87 48.04 38.23 52.55
C HIS A 87 46.67 37.60 52.85
N THR A 88 45.65 37.94 52.06
CA THR A 88 44.48 37.06 51.93
C THR A 88 44.93 35.76 51.26
N PRO A 89 44.77 34.59 51.90
CA PRO A 89 45.08 33.31 51.27
C PRO A 89 44.22 33.15 50.01
N SER A 90 44.83 32.79 48.88
CA SER A 90 44.07 32.28 47.73
C SER A 90 43.24 31.09 48.21
N GLU A 91 41.92 31.14 48.03
CA GLU A 91 41.07 29.96 48.18
C GLU A 91 41.57 28.94 47.16
N GLY A 92 42.06 27.79 47.62
CA GLY A 92 42.69 26.81 46.74
C GLY A 92 41.73 26.38 45.62
N ILE A 93 42.22 26.41 44.38
CA ILE A 93 41.48 25.96 43.20
C ILE A 93 40.94 24.55 43.45
N GLN A 94 39.61 24.39 43.31
CA GLN A 94 38.93 23.14 43.58
C GLN A 94 39.41 22.04 42.61
N GLN A 95 39.93 20.93 43.14
CA GLN A 95 40.41 19.81 42.33
C GLN A 95 39.26 19.13 41.59
N ILE A 96 39.36 19.05 40.27
CA ILE A 96 38.36 18.43 39.40
C ILE A 96 38.58 16.91 39.39
N SER A 97 37.55 16.13 39.76
CA SER A 97 37.59 14.65 39.74
C SER A 97 37.55 14.08 38.32
N THR A 98 38.17 12.93 38.08
CA THR A 98 38.07 12.22 36.78
C THR A 98 36.66 11.65 36.57
N ILE A 99 36.24 11.52 35.32
CA ILE A 99 34.97 10.87 34.95
C ILE A 99 35.17 9.35 34.95
N ASP A 100 34.17 8.59 35.40
CA ASP A 100 34.13 7.13 35.23
C ASP A 100 33.99 6.78 33.74
N TYR A 101 34.71 5.75 33.28
CA TYR A 101 34.75 5.35 31.88
C TYR A 101 34.78 3.82 31.75
N ILE A 102 34.43 3.32 30.57
CA ILE A 102 34.55 1.90 30.24
C ILE A 102 35.94 1.69 29.65
N GLU A 103 36.76 0.87 30.29
CA GLU A 103 38.05 0.45 29.73
C GLU A 103 37.83 -0.49 28.53
N ILE A 104 38.41 -0.16 27.39
CA ILE A 104 38.35 -0.99 26.18
C ILE A 104 39.78 -1.36 25.78
N SER A 105 40.05 -2.67 25.61
CA SER A 105 41.32 -3.15 25.06
C SER A 105 41.20 -3.44 23.56
N ASN A 106 42.31 -3.34 22.82
CA ASN A 106 42.34 -3.60 21.37
C ASN A 106 41.96 -5.04 20.96
N SER A 107 41.76 -5.95 21.92
CA SER A 107 41.35 -7.34 21.69
C SER A 107 39.94 -7.65 22.20
N SER A 108 39.13 -6.65 22.55
CA SER A 108 37.79 -6.85 23.13
C SER A 108 36.78 -7.23 22.05
N ASP A 109 36.03 -8.31 22.25
CA ASP A 109 34.86 -8.64 21.42
C ASP A 109 33.61 -7.85 21.90
N TRP A 110 32.55 -7.81 21.08
CA TRP A 110 31.30 -7.14 21.43
C TRP A 110 30.70 -7.65 22.75
N SER A 111 30.85 -8.95 23.01
CA SER A 111 30.39 -9.57 24.26
C SER A 111 31.13 -9.02 25.49
N ASP A 112 32.45 -8.82 25.38
CA ASP A 112 33.28 -8.26 26.46
C ASP A 112 32.92 -6.80 26.73
N TYR A 113 32.64 -6.03 25.67
CA TYR A 113 32.16 -4.66 25.81
C TYR A 113 30.81 -4.59 26.52
N GLN A 114 29.87 -5.48 26.17
CA GLN A 114 28.55 -5.53 26.81
C GLN A 114 28.66 -5.82 28.31
N GLU A 115 29.49 -6.76 28.73
CA GLU A 115 29.69 -7.09 30.14
C GLU A 115 30.23 -5.88 30.92
N ARG A 116 31.27 -5.22 30.40
CA ARG A 116 31.84 -4.01 31.02
C ARG A 116 30.88 -2.83 31.06
N ALA A 117 30.03 -2.70 30.04
CA ALA A 117 29.00 -1.66 30.01
C ALA A 117 27.93 -1.92 31.07
N LEU A 118 27.54 -3.17 31.31
CA LEU A 118 26.63 -3.54 32.39
C LEU A 118 27.25 -3.29 33.78
N GLU A 119 28.55 -3.56 33.95
CA GLU A 119 29.26 -3.20 35.18
C GLU A 119 29.24 -1.69 35.41
N TYR A 120 29.53 -0.89 34.37
CA TYR A 120 29.43 0.58 34.44
C TYR A 120 28.02 1.04 34.81
N ALA A 121 26.98 0.44 34.21
CA ALA A 121 25.59 0.75 34.52
C ALA A 121 25.26 0.50 35.99
N ASN A 122 25.70 -0.64 36.53
CA ASN A 122 25.52 -0.98 37.95
C ASN A 122 26.24 -0.01 38.89
N ARG A 123 27.48 0.38 38.56
CA ARG A 123 28.25 1.36 39.36
C ARG A 123 27.60 2.74 39.40
N ASN A 124 26.98 3.15 38.30
CA ASN A 124 26.36 4.47 38.14
C ASN A 124 24.85 4.46 38.41
N GLY A 125 24.27 3.33 38.83
CA GLY A 125 22.84 3.22 39.16
C GLY A 125 21.91 3.47 37.96
N ILE A 126 22.34 3.11 36.75
CA ILE A 126 21.54 3.27 35.53
C ILE A 126 20.48 2.17 35.49
N ASP A 127 19.21 2.57 35.47
CA ASP A 127 18.09 1.65 35.34
C ASP A 127 18.00 1.08 33.92
N LEU A 128 18.28 -0.22 33.82
CA LEU A 128 18.16 -1.02 32.60
C LEU A 128 16.93 -1.94 32.62
N GLU A 129 16.06 -1.83 33.64
CA GLU A 129 14.83 -2.61 33.70
C GLU A 129 13.75 -2.01 32.78
N GLY A 130 13.13 -2.86 31.95
CA GLY A 130 12.04 -2.48 31.05
C GLY A 130 12.46 -2.24 29.61
N ASP A 131 11.73 -1.39 28.89
CA ASP A 131 11.97 -1.10 27.47
C ASP A 131 13.06 -0.02 27.32
N PRO A 132 14.26 -0.36 26.80
CA PRO A 132 15.35 0.59 26.72
C PRO A 132 15.07 1.74 25.74
N PHE A 133 14.29 1.49 24.67
CA PHE A 133 13.92 2.52 23.69
C PHE A 133 12.99 3.55 24.31
N ARG A 134 12.11 3.11 25.21
CA ARG A 134 11.30 4.02 26.01
C ARG A 134 12.23 4.93 26.82
N ASN A 135 13.16 4.38 27.58
CA ASN A 135 14.07 5.15 28.45
C ASN A 135 15.04 6.07 27.69
N LEU A 136 15.37 5.75 26.44
CA LEU A 136 16.19 6.62 25.58
C LEU A 136 15.49 7.94 25.23
N MET A 137 14.16 7.92 25.14
CA MET A 137 13.37 9.09 24.76
C MET A 137 12.91 9.90 25.97
N SER A 138 12.99 11.23 25.85
CA SER A 138 12.34 12.16 26.78
C SER A 138 10.81 12.01 26.71
N ILE A 139 10.09 12.53 27.72
CA ILE A 139 8.62 12.56 27.71
C ILE A 139 8.09 13.29 26.47
N SER A 140 8.71 14.40 26.06
CA SER A 140 8.32 15.15 24.86
C SER A 140 8.51 14.33 23.58
N GLN A 141 9.64 13.65 23.43
CA GLN A 141 9.92 12.78 22.28
C GLN A 141 8.93 11.61 22.19
N ARG A 142 8.56 11.03 23.33
CA ARG A 142 7.54 9.97 23.38
C ARG A 142 6.18 10.49 22.92
N ILE A 143 5.75 11.65 23.41
CA ILE A 143 4.48 12.27 23.01
C ILE A 143 4.49 12.59 21.52
N GLU A 144 5.60 13.11 20.99
CA GLU A 144 5.76 13.42 19.57
C GLU A 144 5.68 12.15 18.71
N LEU A 145 6.37 11.08 19.12
CA LEU A 145 6.31 9.79 18.45
C LEU A 145 4.91 9.18 18.49
N GLU A 146 4.24 9.18 19.65
CA GLU A 146 2.86 8.70 19.77
C GLU A 146 1.89 9.50 18.90
N LYS A 147 2.05 10.82 18.87
CA LYS A 147 1.26 11.71 18.00
C LYS A 147 1.49 11.37 16.54
N ARG A 148 2.75 11.19 16.14
CA ARG A 148 3.12 10.84 14.77
C ARG A 148 2.60 9.46 14.36
N ILE A 149 2.70 8.47 15.24
CA ILE A 149 2.11 7.15 15.03
C ILE A 149 0.60 7.27 14.81
N ARG A 150 -0.09 8.07 15.62
CA ARG A 150 -1.53 8.28 15.48
C ARG A 150 -1.89 9.06 14.20
N GLU A 151 -1.11 10.06 13.83
CA GLU A 151 -1.45 10.95 12.73
C GLU A 151 -0.98 10.45 11.36
N GLU A 152 0.17 9.79 11.27
CA GLU A 152 0.78 9.37 10.00
C GLU A 152 0.69 7.86 9.79
N PHE A 153 0.82 7.08 10.86
CA PHE A 153 1.01 5.62 10.77
C PHE A 153 -0.18 4.81 11.30
N SER A 154 -1.30 5.45 11.64
CA SER A 154 -2.50 4.73 12.06
C SER A 154 -3.49 4.61 10.91
N ILE A 155 -4.19 3.48 10.86
CA ILE A 155 -5.30 3.28 9.94
C ILE A 155 -6.45 4.19 10.39
N LYS A 156 -6.70 5.24 9.62
CA LYS A 156 -7.75 6.23 9.88
C LYS A 156 -9.09 5.75 9.33
N GLY A 157 -10.13 5.85 10.15
CA GLY A 157 -11.51 5.77 9.69
C GLY A 157 -11.87 6.93 8.76
N ALA A 158 -12.87 6.70 7.90
CA ALA A 158 -13.41 7.71 7.01
C ALA A 158 -14.19 8.77 7.79
N LYS A 159 -13.83 10.06 7.62
CA LYS A 159 -14.52 11.20 8.22
C LYS A 159 -15.40 11.92 7.20
N CYS A 160 -16.38 11.20 6.65
CA CYS A 160 -17.29 11.78 5.66
C CYS A 160 -18.31 12.72 6.32
N ASP A 161 -18.56 13.86 5.69
CA ASP A 161 -19.65 14.75 6.08
C ASP A 161 -20.95 14.46 5.30
N LYS A 162 -22.02 15.20 5.61
CA LYS A 162 -23.32 15.04 4.97
C LYS A 162 -23.28 15.25 3.44
N TYR A 163 -22.38 16.10 2.95
CA TYR A 163 -22.25 16.38 1.52
C TYR A 163 -21.55 15.23 0.80
N ASP A 164 -20.57 14.57 1.43
CA ASP A 164 -19.95 13.36 0.89
C ASP A 164 -20.99 12.26 0.63
N TYR A 165 -21.85 12.00 1.62
CA TYR A 165 -22.92 11.01 1.47
C TYR A 165 -23.96 11.42 0.43
N MET A 166 -24.34 12.70 0.39
CA MET A 166 -25.31 13.21 -0.58
C MET A 166 -24.77 13.11 -2.02
N VAL A 167 -23.51 13.52 -2.23
CA VAL A 167 -22.82 13.41 -3.53
C VAL A 167 -22.68 11.95 -3.94
N ALA A 168 -22.16 11.10 -3.04
CA ALA A 168 -21.99 9.68 -3.32
C ALA A 168 -23.31 8.99 -3.68
N GLY A 169 -24.36 9.22 -2.89
CA GLY A 169 -25.69 8.68 -3.16
C GLY A 169 -26.25 9.16 -4.49
N THR A 170 -26.05 10.44 -4.85
CA THR A 170 -26.48 11.00 -6.13
C THR A 170 -25.71 10.39 -7.30
N CYS A 171 -24.39 10.26 -7.21
CA CYS A 171 -23.58 9.58 -8.23
C CYS A 171 -24.01 8.13 -8.44
N GLY A 172 -24.27 7.40 -7.34
CA GLY A 172 -24.79 6.04 -7.38
C GLY A 172 -26.18 5.92 -7.99
N LEU A 173 -27.08 6.86 -7.67
CA LEU A 173 -28.41 6.95 -8.29
C LEU A 173 -28.30 7.17 -9.80
N ILE A 174 -27.44 8.08 -10.25
CA ILE A 174 -27.18 8.31 -11.69
C ILE A 174 -26.70 7.00 -12.34
N GLY A 175 -25.75 6.30 -11.71
CA GLY A 175 -25.29 4.98 -12.16
C GLY A 175 -26.42 3.97 -12.28
N GLY A 176 -27.25 3.85 -11.25
CA GLY A 176 -28.39 2.94 -11.25
C GLY A 176 -29.42 3.27 -12.33
N LEU A 177 -29.71 4.55 -12.58
CA LEU A 177 -30.60 4.95 -13.67
C LEU A 177 -30.00 4.63 -15.04
N LEU A 178 -28.68 4.82 -15.22
CA LEU A 178 -28.01 4.44 -16.47
C LEU A 178 -28.12 2.94 -16.72
N ASP A 179 -27.95 2.14 -15.68
CA ASP A 179 -28.10 0.68 -15.75
C ASP A 179 -29.52 0.28 -16.18
N VAL A 180 -30.53 0.78 -15.46
CA VAL A 180 -31.95 0.48 -15.71
C VAL A 180 -32.40 0.88 -17.12
N PHE A 181 -32.01 2.08 -17.57
CA PHE A 181 -32.52 2.61 -18.84
C PHE A 181 -31.71 2.18 -20.06
N PHE A 182 -30.40 1.94 -19.92
CA PHE A 182 -29.53 1.74 -21.07
C PHE A 182 -28.86 0.37 -21.15
N VAL A 183 -28.70 -0.37 -20.04
CA VAL A 183 -28.20 -1.75 -20.07
C VAL A 183 -29.35 -2.71 -20.31
N GLY A 184 -30.37 -2.69 -19.43
CA GLY A 184 -31.55 -3.55 -19.52
C GLY A 184 -31.20 -5.05 -19.55
N THR A 185 -32.04 -5.86 -20.20
CA THR A 185 -31.73 -7.28 -20.43
C THR A 185 -30.79 -7.47 -21.62
N PRO A 186 -30.02 -8.58 -21.67
CA PRO A 186 -29.20 -8.91 -22.81
C PRO A 186 -29.92 -8.78 -24.16
N GLY A 187 -29.22 -8.20 -25.14
CA GLY A 187 -29.70 -8.02 -26.51
C GLY A 187 -30.75 -6.92 -26.74
N GLN A 188 -31.18 -6.18 -25.70
CA GLN A 188 -32.25 -5.17 -25.85
C GLN A 188 -31.82 -3.73 -25.53
N GLY A 189 -30.84 -3.50 -24.65
CA GLY A 189 -30.42 -2.16 -24.24
C GLY A 189 -29.49 -1.46 -25.23
N GLY A 190 -29.53 -0.12 -25.25
CA GLY A 190 -28.65 0.70 -26.10
C GLY A 190 -27.15 0.52 -25.81
N LEU A 191 -26.77 0.35 -24.54
CA LEU A 191 -25.38 0.04 -24.18
C LEU A 191 -24.99 -1.39 -24.56
N THR A 192 -25.95 -2.29 -24.64
CA THR A 192 -25.72 -3.66 -25.11
C THR A 192 -25.41 -3.68 -26.61
N GLY A 193 -26.07 -2.83 -27.42
CA GLY A 193 -25.69 -2.64 -28.83
C GLY A 193 -24.32 -1.99 -29.01
N PHE A 194 -24.01 -0.98 -28.20
CA PHE A 194 -22.66 -0.38 -28.20
C PHE A 194 -21.56 -1.38 -27.82
N ALA A 195 -21.81 -2.23 -26.82
CA ALA A 195 -20.86 -3.26 -26.39
C ALA A 195 -20.62 -4.32 -27.47
N ASP A 196 -21.66 -4.69 -28.22
CA ASP A 196 -21.51 -5.57 -29.39
C ASP A 196 -20.62 -4.93 -30.46
N GLU A 197 -20.90 -3.70 -30.87
CA GLU A 197 -20.10 -3.00 -31.88
C GLU A 197 -18.64 -2.84 -31.46
N LEU A 198 -18.40 -2.58 -30.18
CA LEU A 198 -17.05 -2.49 -29.61
C LEU A 198 -16.34 -3.85 -29.70
N THR A 199 -17.05 -4.93 -29.37
CA THR A 199 -16.53 -6.30 -29.43
C THR A 199 -16.21 -6.69 -30.87
N ASP A 200 -17.13 -6.45 -31.80
CA ASP A 200 -16.96 -6.72 -33.23
C ASP A 200 -15.73 -6.00 -33.79
N LYS A 201 -15.56 -4.71 -33.48
CA LYS A 201 -14.38 -3.94 -33.88
C LYS A 201 -13.10 -4.51 -33.28
N ALA A 202 -13.12 -4.91 -32.00
CA ALA A 202 -11.97 -5.53 -31.35
C ALA A 202 -11.57 -6.86 -32.02
N VAL A 203 -12.55 -7.70 -32.38
CA VAL A 203 -12.32 -8.96 -33.11
C VAL A 203 -11.74 -8.68 -34.50
N GLN A 204 -12.30 -7.74 -35.25
CA GLN A 204 -11.79 -7.36 -36.58
C GLN A 204 -10.35 -6.81 -36.50
N GLN A 205 -10.05 -5.97 -35.50
CA GLN A 205 -8.70 -5.45 -35.28
C GLN A 205 -7.72 -6.55 -34.89
N PHE A 206 -8.10 -7.42 -33.96
CA PHE A 206 -7.29 -8.56 -33.56
C PHE A 206 -7.00 -9.50 -34.73
N ALA A 207 -8.03 -9.86 -35.51
CA ALA A 207 -7.87 -10.63 -36.73
C ALA A 207 -6.91 -9.95 -37.73
N SER A 208 -7.00 -8.63 -37.88
CA SER A 208 -6.10 -7.85 -38.75
C SER A 208 -4.65 -7.94 -38.29
N TYR A 209 -4.38 -7.84 -36.98
CA TYR A 209 -3.04 -8.04 -36.41
C TYR A 209 -2.53 -9.47 -36.61
N CYS A 210 -3.42 -10.45 -36.66
CA CYS A 210 -3.12 -11.85 -36.97
C CYS A 210 -2.98 -12.14 -38.47
N GLY A 211 -3.09 -11.13 -39.35
CA GLY A 211 -2.89 -11.26 -40.79
C GLY A 211 -4.17 -11.43 -41.64
N TRP A 212 -5.35 -11.16 -41.07
CA TRP A 212 -6.60 -11.10 -41.82
C TRP A 212 -6.57 -9.90 -42.79
N LYS A 213 -6.88 -10.14 -44.06
CA LYS A 213 -6.81 -9.13 -45.14
C LYS A 213 -8.13 -8.42 -45.42
N GLY A 214 -9.08 -8.51 -44.51
CA GLY A 214 -10.44 -8.00 -44.68
C GLY A 214 -11.41 -9.03 -45.30
N HIS A 215 -12.68 -8.66 -45.35
CA HIS A 215 -13.76 -9.49 -45.86
C HIS A 215 -13.88 -9.38 -47.39
N ARG A 216 -14.54 -10.36 -48.00
CA ARG A 216 -14.92 -10.29 -49.42
C ARG A 216 -16.15 -9.40 -49.58
N GLU A 217 -16.28 -8.79 -50.75
CA GLU A 217 -17.44 -7.96 -51.09
C GLU A 217 -18.75 -8.75 -50.88
N GLY A 218 -19.71 -8.16 -50.15
CA GLY A 218 -20.98 -8.79 -49.81
C GLY A 218 -20.98 -9.74 -48.60
N GLN A 219 -19.85 -9.93 -47.91
CA GLN A 219 -19.78 -10.68 -46.65
C GLN A 219 -19.74 -9.77 -45.43
N ASP A 220 -20.29 -10.25 -44.31
CA ASP A 220 -20.18 -9.56 -43.03
C ASP A 220 -18.71 -9.52 -42.55
N PRO A 221 -18.16 -8.33 -42.23
CA PRO A 221 -16.78 -8.18 -41.79
C PRO A 221 -16.46 -8.99 -40.53
N THR A 222 -17.34 -8.97 -39.54
CA THR A 222 -17.14 -9.64 -38.25
C THR A 222 -17.16 -11.16 -38.44
N ALA A 223 -18.16 -11.70 -39.14
CA ALA A 223 -18.25 -13.14 -39.43
C ALA A 223 -17.03 -13.64 -40.21
N SER A 224 -16.53 -12.85 -41.16
CA SER A 224 -15.30 -13.18 -41.89
C SER A 224 -14.05 -13.18 -41.00
N ALA A 225 -13.96 -12.26 -40.04
CA ALA A 225 -12.86 -12.17 -39.08
C ALA A 225 -12.90 -13.35 -38.10
N ILE A 226 -14.08 -13.65 -37.53
CA ILE A 226 -14.31 -14.81 -36.67
C ILE A 226 -13.87 -16.09 -37.39
N GLY A 227 -14.37 -16.33 -38.60
CA GLY A 227 -14.01 -17.53 -39.35
C GLY A 227 -12.50 -17.61 -39.69
N PHE A 228 -11.81 -16.48 -39.80
CA PHE A 228 -10.34 -16.47 -39.94
C PHE A 228 -9.65 -16.93 -38.65
N LEU A 229 -10.07 -16.41 -37.50
CA LEU A 229 -9.53 -16.78 -36.19
C LEU A 229 -9.83 -18.24 -35.85
N GLU A 230 -11.06 -18.72 -36.07
CA GLU A 230 -11.47 -20.13 -35.85
C GLU A 230 -10.58 -21.13 -36.63
N ARG A 231 -10.07 -20.74 -37.81
CA ARG A 231 -9.19 -21.59 -38.61
C ARG A 231 -7.76 -21.65 -38.09
N ILE A 232 -7.28 -20.58 -37.48
CA ILE A 232 -5.88 -20.42 -37.04
C ILE A 232 -5.69 -20.90 -35.62
N TYR A 233 -6.61 -20.52 -34.73
CA TYR A 233 -6.54 -20.76 -33.29
C TYR A 233 -7.45 -21.93 -32.89
N LYS A 234 -7.20 -23.08 -33.50
CA LYS A 234 -7.89 -24.31 -33.13
C LYS A 234 -7.40 -24.82 -31.79
N VAL A 235 -8.33 -25.30 -30.98
CA VAL A 235 -8.08 -25.93 -29.69
C VAL A 235 -8.84 -27.25 -29.61
N ASN A 236 -8.36 -28.19 -28.80
CA ASN A 236 -8.93 -29.53 -28.68
C ASN A 236 -10.13 -29.61 -27.73
N TYR A 237 -10.38 -28.58 -26.93
CA TYR A 237 -11.44 -28.55 -25.94
C TYR A 237 -12.74 -27.83 -26.40
N ASP A 238 -12.83 -27.44 -27.68
CA ASP A 238 -13.97 -26.76 -28.30
C ASP A 238 -15.06 -27.74 -28.79
N HIS A 239 -15.63 -28.51 -27.86
CA HIS A 239 -16.72 -29.45 -28.15
C HIS A 239 -18.05 -28.71 -28.20
N ARG A 240 -18.85 -28.91 -29.24
CA ARG A 240 -20.03 -28.07 -29.55
C ARG A 240 -21.29 -28.55 -28.89
N HIS A 241 -21.45 -29.87 -28.74
CA HIS A 241 -22.66 -30.46 -28.17
C HIS A 241 -22.38 -31.82 -27.51
N GLY A 242 -23.34 -32.33 -26.75
CA GLY A 242 -23.22 -33.61 -26.05
C GLY A 242 -22.81 -34.79 -26.93
N GLY A 243 -23.08 -34.76 -28.24
CA GLY A 243 -22.60 -35.78 -29.18
C GLY A 243 -21.08 -35.87 -29.30
N ASP A 244 -20.34 -34.77 -29.09
CA ASP A 244 -18.88 -34.74 -29.23
C ASP A 244 -18.18 -35.34 -27.99
N VAL A 245 -18.90 -35.45 -26.88
CA VAL A 245 -18.42 -35.97 -25.59
C VAL A 245 -19.10 -37.28 -25.21
N ASP A 246 -19.52 -38.08 -26.20
CA ASP A 246 -20.21 -39.37 -26.05
C ASP A 246 -21.45 -39.31 -25.14
N ARG A 247 -22.13 -38.16 -25.10
CA ARG A 247 -23.29 -37.86 -24.23
C ARG A 247 -23.05 -38.13 -22.74
N ARG A 248 -21.81 -37.92 -22.27
CA ARG A 248 -21.46 -38.04 -20.84
C ARG A 248 -22.19 -37.03 -19.94
N PHE A 249 -22.57 -35.88 -20.49
CA PHE A 249 -23.35 -34.84 -19.82
C PHE A 249 -24.13 -34.00 -20.84
N ASP A 250 -25.11 -33.23 -20.37
CA ASP A 250 -25.95 -32.39 -21.23
C ASP A 250 -25.21 -31.12 -21.65
N MET A 251 -25.03 -30.95 -22.97
CA MET A 251 -24.37 -29.79 -23.55
C MET A 251 -24.95 -29.47 -24.93
N SER A 252 -25.01 -28.19 -25.26
CA SER A 252 -25.50 -27.66 -26.53
C SER A 252 -24.58 -26.56 -27.05
N THR A 253 -24.78 -26.19 -28.32
CA THR A 253 -24.05 -25.08 -28.96
C THR A 253 -24.28 -23.74 -28.24
N ARG A 254 -25.34 -23.62 -27.43
CA ARG A 254 -25.65 -22.41 -26.66
C ARG A 254 -24.94 -22.32 -25.31
N ASN A 255 -24.47 -23.44 -24.75
CA ASN A 255 -23.91 -23.47 -23.40
C ASN A 255 -22.51 -24.10 -23.29
N HIS A 256 -21.95 -24.64 -24.37
CA HIS A 256 -20.62 -25.22 -24.31
C HIS A 256 -19.54 -24.24 -23.85
N HIS A 257 -19.60 -22.96 -24.22
CA HIS A 257 -18.63 -21.95 -23.75
C HIS A 257 -18.68 -21.68 -22.23
N ILE A 258 -19.85 -21.78 -21.58
CA ILE A 258 -19.90 -21.66 -20.11
C ILE A 258 -19.51 -22.98 -19.43
N LYS A 259 -19.80 -24.12 -20.05
CA LYS A 259 -19.48 -25.44 -19.49
C LYS A 259 -18.01 -25.78 -19.62
N SER A 260 -17.39 -25.54 -20.76
CA SER A 260 -15.97 -25.80 -21.00
C SER A 260 -15.12 -24.69 -20.36
N LEU A 261 -14.27 -25.08 -19.41
CA LEU A 261 -13.49 -24.15 -18.61
C LEU A 261 -12.51 -23.33 -19.46
N GLY A 262 -12.04 -23.88 -20.57
CA GLY A 262 -11.10 -23.22 -21.48
C GLY A 262 -11.63 -21.97 -22.16
N HIS A 263 -12.95 -21.75 -22.23
CA HIS A 263 -13.54 -20.54 -22.83
C HIS A 263 -13.75 -19.40 -21.82
N SER A 264 -13.36 -19.58 -20.55
CA SER A 264 -13.47 -18.51 -19.56
C SER A 264 -12.33 -17.49 -19.74
N PRO A 265 -12.61 -16.18 -19.92
CA PRO A 265 -11.59 -15.15 -20.12
C PRO A 265 -10.96 -14.71 -18.79
N ASP A 266 -10.39 -15.66 -18.05
CA ASP A 266 -9.77 -15.45 -16.76
C ASP A 266 -8.60 -16.41 -16.52
N ILE A 267 -7.93 -16.29 -15.38
CA ILE A 267 -6.75 -17.09 -15.04
C ILE A 267 -7.08 -18.59 -14.90
N VAL A 268 -8.31 -18.94 -14.53
CA VAL A 268 -8.75 -20.34 -14.42
C VAL A 268 -8.95 -20.92 -15.81
N GLY A 269 -9.61 -20.18 -16.71
CA GLY A 269 -9.76 -20.60 -18.10
C GLY A 269 -8.42 -20.71 -18.83
N LEU A 270 -7.49 -19.79 -18.60
CA LEU A 270 -6.13 -19.89 -19.12
C LEU A 270 -5.41 -21.16 -18.63
N PHE A 271 -5.51 -21.45 -17.33
CA PHE A 271 -4.91 -22.65 -16.74
C PHE A 271 -5.46 -23.93 -17.38
N PHE A 272 -6.79 -24.06 -17.45
CA PHE A 272 -7.42 -25.26 -18.03
C PHE A 272 -7.16 -25.37 -19.53
N SER A 273 -7.17 -24.27 -20.27
CA SER A 273 -6.82 -24.28 -21.70
C SER A 273 -5.40 -24.79 -21.95
N ILE A 274 -4.42 -24.32 -21.18
CA ILE A 274 -3.03 -24.80 -21.32
C ILE A 274 -2.97 -26.28 -20.92
N LEU A 275 -3.57 -26.66 -19.79
CA LEU A 275 -3.60 -28.05 -19.33
C LEU A 275 -4.17 -28.99 -20.40
N ASP A 276 -5.28 -28.58 -21.01
CA ASP A 276 -6.01 -29.34 -22.04
C ASP A 276 -5.23 -29.50 -23.32
N GLN A 277 -4.57 -28.44 -23.78
CA GLN A 277 -3.70 -28.50 -24.96
C GLN A 277 -2.45 -29.36 -24.73
N PHE A 278 -1.90 -29.40 -23.52
CA PHE A 278 -0.74 -30.23 -23.19
C PHE A 278 -1.09 -31.72 -23.08
N ASN A 279 -2.24 -32.04 -22.51
CA ASN A 279 -2.63 -33.42 -22.20
C ASN A 279 -3.58 -34.04 -23.22
N SER A 280 -4.02 -33.28 -24.24
CA SER A 280 -5.09 -33.69 -25.14
C SER A 280 -6.38 -34.06 -24.38
N THR A 281 -6.74 -33.23 -23.41
CA THR A 281 -7.99 -33.37 -22.62
C THR A 281 -8.90 -32.16 -22.83
N ALA A 282 -10.13 -32.24 -22.33
CA ALA A 282 -11.07 -31.13 -22.23
C ALA A 282 -11.78 -31.18 -20.87
N HIS A 283 -11.75 -30.08 -20.12
CA HIS A 283 -12.41 -29.99 -18.80
C HIS A 283 -13.68 -29.15 -18.84
N PHE A 284 -14.78 -29.76 -18.39
CA PHE A 284 -16.11 -29.16 -18.33
C PHE A 284 -16.64 -29.08 -16.89
N ILE A 285 -17.59 -28.19 -16.64
CA ILE A 285 -18.41 -28.18 -15.42
C ILE A 285 -19.84 -28.58 -15.76
N ASP A 286 -20.36 -29.56 -15.02
CA ASP A 286 -21.77 -29.90 -15.03
C ASP A 286 -22.22 -30.33 -13.63
N ASP A 287 -23.41 -29.90 -13.22
CA ASP A 287 -24.01 -30.17 -11.90
C ASP A 287 -23.03 -30.02 -10.70
N GLY A 288 -22.20 -28.98 -10.77
CA GLY A 288 -21.22 -28.63 -9.72
C GLY A 288 -19.99 -29.53 -9.65
N ARG A 289 -19.71 -30.31 -10.70
CA ARG A 289 -18.56 -31.22 -10.78
C ARG A 289 -17.73 -30.93 -12.02
N ILE A 290 -16.43 -31.16 -11.91
CA ILE A 290 -15.53 -31.15 -13.06
C ILE A 290 -15.63 -32.50 -13.77
N ILE A 291 -15.83 -32.46 -15.08
CA ILE A 291 -15.84 -33.63 -15.96
C ILE A 291 -14.65 -33.48 -16.91
N SER A 292 -13.74 -34.44 -16.89
CA SER A 292 -12.61 -34.51 -17.81
C SER A 292 -12.93 -35.48 -18.95
N VAL A 293 -12.63 -35.07 -20.17
CA VAL A 293 -12.86 -35.85 -21.40
C VAL A 293 -11.55 -35.93 -22.17
N ASP A 294 -11.14 -37.15 -22.53
CA ASP A 294 -10.01 -37.35 -23.45
C ASP A 294 -10.41 -36.91 -24.86
N THR A 295 -9.51 -36.23 -25.55
CA THR A 295 -9.71 -35.68 -26.90
C THR A 295 -8.77 -36.37 -27.89
N GLU A 296 -8.99 -36.15 -29.19
CA GLU A 296 -7.99 -36.56 -30.19
C GLU A 296 -6.63 -35.90 -29.90
N THR A 297 -5.54 -36.58 -30.27
CA THR A 297 -4.19 -36.07 -29.99
C THR A 297 -3.99 -34.68 -30.57
N PHE A 298 -3.77 -33.70 -29.68
CA PHE A 298 -3.57 -32.31 -30.05
C PHE A 298 -2.08 -31.98 -30.13
N GLU A 299 -1.61 -31.60 -31.31
CA GLU A 299 -0.22 -31.19 -31.49
C GLU A 299 0.01 -29.74 -31.06
N LEU A 300 0.39 -29.55 -29.80
CA LEU A 300 0.83 -28.24 -29.31
C LEU A 300 2.22 -27.87 -29.86
N LYS A 301 2.25 -26.87 -30.74
CA LYS A 301 3.46 -26.41 -31.43
C LYS A 301 4.48 -25.79 -30.48
N GLY A 302 5.76 -26.15 -30.66
CA GLY A 302 6.89 -25.61 -29.90
C GLY A 302 8.01 -26.64 -29.72
N SER A 303 9.26 -26.19 -29.77
CA SER A 303 10.45 -27.05 -29.66
C SER A 303 10.84 -27.38 -28.21
N ASN A 304 10.35 -26.59 -27.25
CA ASN A 304 10.59 -26.77 -25.81
C ASN A 304 9.36 -26.36 -24.98
N PHE A 305 9.40 -26.65 -23.67
CA PHE A 305 8.31 -26.34 -22.75
C PHE A 305 7.86 -24.88 -22.79
N THR A 306 8.80 -23.92 -22.70
CA THR A 306 8.50 -22.49 -22.73
C THR A 306 7.81 -22.06 -24.03
N SER A 307 8.30 -22.56 -25.18
CA SER A 307 7.69 -22.25 -26.48
C SER A 307 6.29 -22.84 -26.62
N LYS A 308 6.03 -24.04 -26.08
CA LYS A 308 4.70 -24.66 -26.04
C LYS A 308 3.76 -23.89 -25.13
N LEU A 309 4.25 -23.36 -24.00
CA LEU A 309 3.48 -22.53 -23.09
C LEU A 309 3.01 -21.24 -23.78
N ILE A 310 3.92 -20.56 -24.50
CA ILE A 310 3.59 -19.35 -25.26
C ILE A 310 2.60 -19.68 -26.40
N ALA A 311 2.79 -20.79 -27.12
CA ALA A 311 1.87 -21.24 -28.15
C ALA A 311 0.48 -21.55 -27.59
N GLY A 312 0.41 -22.22 -26.43
CA GLY A 312 -0.84 -22.55 -25.75
C GLY A 312 -1.59 -21.30 -25.31
N PHE A 313 -0.87 -20.30 -24.76
CA PHE A 313 -1.43 -18.99 -24.45
C PHE A 313 -1.96 -18.27 -25.70
N ALA A 314 -1.19 -18.26 -26.80
CA ALA A 314 -1.62 -17.61 -28.04
C ALA A 314 -2.84 -18.29 -28.66
N ASN A 315 -2.90 -19.62 -28.63
CA ASN A 315 -4.06 -20.40 -29.06
C ASN A 315 -5.30 -20.06 -28.23
N TRP A 316 -5.15 -20.06 -26.90
CA TRP A 316 -6.24 -19.70 -25.99
C TRP A 316 -6.77 -18.29 -26.26
N LEU A 317 -5.88 -17.30 -26.29
CA LEU A 317 -6.27 -15.91 -26.51
C LEU A 317 -6.98 -15.75 -27.87
N GLY A 318 -6.39 -16.30 -28.93
CA GLY A 318 -6.95 -16.20 -30.27
C GLY A 318 -8.30 -16.91 -30.42
N HIS A 319 -8.49 -18.03 -29.71
CA HIS A 319 -9.76 -18.75 -29.65
C HIS A 319 -10.84 -17.97 -28.87
N LEU A 320 -10.49 -17.33 -27.75
CA LEU A 320 -11.45 -16.45 -27.06
C LEU A 320 -11.91 -15.28 -27.95
N PHE A 321 -11.01 -14.71 -28.75
CA PHE A 321 -11.37 -13.67 -29.72
C PHE A 321 -12.23 -14.18 -30.87
N SER A 322 -12.16 -15.47 -31.26
CA SER A 322 -13.13 -16.02 -32.21
C SER A 322 -14.52 -16.14 -31.61
N ASP A 323 -14.61 -16.46 -30.31
CA ASP A 323 -15.88 -16.84 -29.67
C ASP A 323 -16.63 -15.63 -29.06
N VAL A 324 -15.92 -14.56 -28.69
CA VAL A 324 -16.47 -13.42 -27.92
C VAL A 324 -17.58 -12.67 -28.67
N ALA A 325 -17.45 -12.51 -29.98
CA ALA A 325 -18.46 -11.86 -30.83
C ALA A 325 -19.59 -12.81 -31.26
N GLY A 326 -19.54 -14.08 -30.84
CA GLY A 326 -20.43 -15.14 -31.31
C GLY A 326 -19.77 -16.00 -32.38
N SER A 327 -20.57 -16.76 -33.14
CA SER A 327 -20.07 -17.66 -34.18
C SER A 327 -20.43 -17.13 -35.57
N SER A 328 -19.52 -17.35 -36.52
CA SER A 328 -19.67 -16.96 -37.93
C SER A 328 -20.92 -17.56 -38.62
N GLY A 329 -21.50 -18.63 -38.07
CA GLY A 329 -22.70 -19.30 -38.60
C GLY A 329 -23.95 -19.20 -37.73
N ALA A 330 -23.93 -18.43 -36.63
CA ALA A 330 -25.07 -18.34 -35.73
C ALA A 330 -26.19 -17.45 -36.30
N LEU A 331 -27.45 -17.86 -36.10
CA LEU A 331 -28.60 -16.97 -36.30
C LEU A 331 -28.71 -16.03 -35.09
N GLY A 332 -28.35 -14.75 -35.28
CA GLY A 332 -28.34 -13.74 -34.23
C GLY A 332 -26.97 -13.59 -33.56
N ARG A 333 -26.94 -13.20 -32.28
CA ARG A 333 -25.71 -12.82 -31.54
C ARG A 333 -24.73 -13.98 -31.26
N GLY A 334 -25.11 -15.24 -31.43
CA GLY A 334 -24.35 -16.39 -30.91
C GLY A 334 -24.30 -16.42 -29.37
N SER A 335 -23.62 -17.41 -28.79
CA SER A 335 -23.50 -17.58 -27.32
C SER A 335 -22.57 -16.58 -26.66
N GLY A 336 -21.56 -16.08 -27.37
CA GLY A 336 -20.47 -15.30 -26.76
C GLY A 336 -19.67 -16.13 -25.77
N ILE A 337 -18.69 -15.54 -25.09
CA ILE A 337 -17.95 -16.20 -23.99
C ILE A 337 -18.47 -15.73 -22.63
N PRO A 338 -18.32 -16.53 -21.56
CA PRO A 338 -18.73 -16.12 -20.22
C PRO A 338 -17.99 -14.85 -19.76
N ILE A 339 -18.65 -14.08 -18.89
CA ILE A 339 -17.98 -13.01 -18.13
C ILE A 339 -16.86 -13.65 -17.29
N PRO A 340 -15.69 -13.01 -17.09
CA PRO A 340 -14.61 -13.55 -16.25
C PRO A 340 -15.13 -14.13 -14.93
N PHE A 341 -14.69 -15.34 -14.61
CA PHE A 341 -15.07 -16.15 -13.45
C PHE A 341 -16.53 -16.59 -13.36
N TYR A 342 -17.39 -16.24 -14.31
CA TYR A 342 -18.81 -16.61 -14.29
C TYR A 342 -19.02 -18.12 -14.34
N SER A 343 -18.18 -18.84 -15.09
CA SER A 343 -18.24 -20.31 -15.19
C SER A 343 -18.06 -20.99 -13.82
N LEU A 344 -17.37 -20.37 -12.86
CA LEU A 344 -17.17 -20.92 -11.51
C LEU A 344 -18.45 -20.94 -10.68
N LEU A 345 -19.44 -20.11 -11.01
CA LEU A 345 -20.74 -20.13 -10.33
C LEU A 345 -21.47 -21.47 -10.50
N GLN A 346 -21.13 -22.25 -11.52
CA GLN A 346 -21.65 -23.61 -11.69
C GLN A 346 -21.25 -24.56 -10.56
N PHE A 347 -20.18 -24.28 -9.79
CA PHE A 347 -19.82 -25.05 -8.59
C PHE A 347 -20.79 -24.83 -7.42
N ILE A 348 -21.55 -23.73 -7.44
CA ILE A 348 -22.55 -23.41 -6.43
C ILE A 348 -23.82 -24.21 -6.76
N ASN A 349 -23.78 -25.53 -6.53
CA ASN A 349 -24.89 -26.44 -6.80
C ASN A 349 -25.80 -26.57 -5.57
N VAL A 350 -26.45 -25.47 -5.20
CA VAL A 350 -27.35 -25.40 -4.03
C VAL A 350 -28.74 -24.89 -4.41
N GLY A 351 -29.70 -25.14 -3.54
CA GLY A 351 -31.07 -24.64 -3.64
C GLY A 351 -31.96 -25.35 -4.67
N GLN A 352 -33.25 -25.02 -4.64
CA GLN A 352 -34.27 -25.46 -5.59
C GLN A 352 -35.13 -24.25 -5.96
N PHE A 353 -34.93 -23.72 -7.15
CA PHE A 353 -35.58 -22.48 -7.58
C PHE A 353 -36.47 -22.70 -8.81
N GLY A 354 -37.44 -21.80 -8.96
CA GLY A 354 -38.39 -21.80 -10.07
C GLY A 354 -39.36 -22.99 -10.03
N GLN A 355 -40.18 -23.10 -11.08
CA GLN A 355 -41.20 -24.14 -11.18
C GLN A 355 -40.60 -25.54 -11.35
N HIS A 356 -39.43 -25.63 -11.96
CA HIS A 356 -38.73 -26.90 -12.23
C HIS A 356 -37.78 -27.35 -11.11
N ARG A 357 -37.76 -26.65 -9.96
CA ARG A 357 -36.88 -26.95 -8.80
C ARG A 357 -35.41 -27.14 -9.20
N GLN A 358 -34.91 -26.25 -10.06
CA GLN A 358 -33.55 -26.31 -10.57
C GLN A 358 -32.55 -25.77 -9.54
N SER A 359 -31.34 -26.30 -9.54
CA SER A 359 -30.26 -25.77 -8.71
C SER A 359 -29.73 -24.45 -9.26
N PHE A 360 -29.06 -23.67 -8.42
CA PHE A 360 -28.45 -22.40 -8.83
C PHE A 360 -27.46 -22.58 -10.00
N ALA A 361 -26.67 -23.66 -10.00
CA ALA A 361 -25.77 -24.01 -11.10
C ALA A 361 -26.50 -24.09 -12.46
N LYS A 362 -27.69 -24.71 -12.52
CA LYS A 362 -28.48 -24.79 -13.76
C LYS A 362 -29.04 -23.43 -14.18
N ILE A 363 -29.45 -22.60 -13.23
CA ILE A 363 -30.00 -21.26 -13.50
C ILE A 363 -28.94 -20.37 -14.13
N VAL A 364 -27.72 -20.38 -13.61
CA VAL A 364 -26.58 -19.61 -14.17
C VAL A 364 -26.32 -19.98 -15.63
N VAL A 365 -26.35 -21.27 -15.96
CA VAL A 365 -26.23 -21.73 -17.36
C VAL A 365 -27.37 -21.20 -18.22
N GLN A 366 -28.61 -21.22 -17.73
CA GLN A 366 -29.78 -20.70 -18.47
C GLN A 366 -29.78 -19.18 -18.63
N VAL A 367 -29.19 -18.45 -17.67
CA VAL A 367 -28.99 -16.99 -17.74
C VAL A 367 -27.96 -16.68 -18.83
N PHE A 368 -26.84 -17.42 -18.86
CA PHE A 368 -25.86 -17.31 -19.95
C PHE A 368 -26.45 -17.62 -21.33
N GLU A 369 -27.24 -18.70 -21.46
CA GLU A 369 -27.91 -19.07 -22.72
C GLU A 369 -28.83 -17.98 -23.28
N GLN A 370 -29.28 -17.04 -22.43
CA GLN A 370 -30.09 -15.88 -22.79
C GLN A 370 -29.26 -14.62 -23.11
N GLY A 371 -27.94 -14.75 -23.23
CA GLY A 371 -27.04 -13.69 -23.67
C GLY A 371 -26.34 -12.93 -22.55
N TYR A 372 -26.34 -13.45 -21.32
CA TYR A 372 -25.57 -12.90 -20.19
C TYR A 372 -24.08 -13.24 -20.32
N ASP A 373 -23.49 -12.81 -21.44
CA ASP A 373 -22.13 -13.09 -21.87
C ASP A 373 -21.19 -11.91 -21.61
N LEU A 374 -19.93 -12.00 -22.04
CA LEU A 374 -18.94 -10.95 -21.87
C LEU A 374 -19.38 -9.61 -22.49
N ARG A 375 -20.13 -9.61 -23.59
CA ARG A 375 -20.60 -8.37 -24.24
C ARG A 375 -21.62 -7.67 -23.33
N HIS A 376 -22.54 -8.42 -22.74
CA HIS A 376 -23.41 -7.88 -21.72
C HIS A 376 -22.64 -7.44 -20.46
N GLY A 377 -21.59 -8.17 -20.08
CA GLY A 377 -20.62 -7.76 -19.05
C GLY A 377 -19.99 -6.39 -19.31
N ILE A 378 -19.57 -6.13 -20.55
CA ILE A 378 -19.04 -4.82 -20.97
C ILE A 378 -20.10 -3.74 -20.83
N ALA A 379 -21.34 -4.00 -21.26
CA ALA A 379 -22.44 -3.05 -21.11
C ALA A 379 -22.72 -2.71 -19.63
N MET A 380 -22.79 -3.73 -18.77
CA MET A 380 -22.95 -3.59 -17.32
C MET A 380 -21.80 -2.83 -16.64
N ALA A 381 -20.58 -2.90 -17.18
CA ALA A 381 -19.44 -2.18 -16.64
C ALA A 381 -19.52 -0.66 -16.86
N ILE A 382 -20.29 -0.19 -17.85
CA ILE A 382 -20.38 1.24 -18.18
C ILE A 382 -21.03 2.05 -17.04
N PRO A 383 -22.21 1.69 -16.50
CA PRO A 383 -22.77 2.35 -15.32
C PRO A 383 -21.83 2.36 -14.11
N VAL A 384 -21.09 1.26 -13.90
CA VAL A 384 -20.12 1.11 -12.79
C VAL A 384 -18.96 2.08 -12.98
N LEU A 385 -18.42 2.17 -14.20
CA LEU A 385 -17.36 3.10 -14.55
C LEU A 385 -17.82 4.56 -14.37
N VAL A 386 -19.01 4.91 -14.84
CA VAL A 386 -19.56 6.27 -14.70
C VAL A 386 -19.71 6.63 -13.22
N THR A 387 -20.24 5.71 -12.41
CA THR A 387 -20.39 5.91 -10.96
C THR A 387 -19.04 6.13 -10.27
N GLU A 388 -18.05 5.32 -10.62
CA GLU A 388 -16.68 5.42 -10.10
C GLU A 388 -16.04 6.78 -10.47
N LEU A 389 -16.11 7.16 -11.74
CA LEU A 389 -15.51 8.39 -12.25
C LEU A 389 -16.20 9.64 -11.69
N LEU A 390 -17.54 9.69 -11.72
CA LEU A 390 -18.29 10.82 -11.17
C LEU A 390 -18.01 11.01 -9.69
N THR A 391 -18.00 9.93 -8.90
CA THR A 391 -17.70 10.02 -7.46
C THR A 391 -16.29 10.55 -7.21
N ARG A 392 -15.29 10.08 -7.96
CA ARG A 392 -13.91 10.58 -7.88
C ARG A 392 -13.81 12.05 -8.26
N ILE A 393 -14.40 12.45 -9.38
CA ILE A 393 -14.41 13.84 -9.84
C ILE A 393 -15.07 14.75 -8.79
N MET A 394 -16.21 14.36 -8.26
CA MET A 394 -16.92 15.17 -7.26
C MET A 394 -16.16 15.27 -5.95
N TRP A 395 -15.47 14.22 -5.53
CA TRP A 395 -14.56 14.26 -4.39
C TRP A 395 -13.40 15.24 -4.63
N VAL A 396 -12.77 15.22 -5.81
CA VAL A 396 -11.72 16.18 -6.20
C VAL A 396 -12.26 17.61 -6.18
N VAL A 397 -13.44 17.84 -6.77
CA VAL A 397 -14.10 19.15 -6.80
C VAL A 397 -14.36 19.66 -5.38
N LYS A 398 -14.88 18.81 -4.48
CA LYS A 398 -15.11 19.19 -3.09
C LYS A 398 -13.80 19.57 -2.40
N ARG A 399 -12.75 18.75 -2.49
CA ARG A 399 -11.45 19.07 -1.88
C ARG A 399 -10.86 20.36 -2.40
N ARG A 400 -10.91 20.57 -3.71
CA ARG A 400 -10.30 21.74 -4.32
C ARG A 400 -11.06 23.04 -4.05
N PHE A 401 -12.39 23.03 -4.15
CA PHE A 401 -13.19 24.25 -4.18
C PHE A 401 -14.01 24.50 -2.91
N TYR A 402 -14.21 23.50 -2.05
CA TYR A 402 -14.90 23.67 -0.77
C TYR A 402 -13.93 23.72 0.42
N HIS A 403 -12.83 22.96 0.35
CA HIS A 403 -11.79 22.94 1.40
C HIS A 403 -10.52 23.73 1.03
N ASP A 404 -10.44 24.27 -0.20
CA ASP A 404 -9.30 25.04 -0.71
C ASP A 404 -7.94 24.33 -0.64
N TYR A 405 -7.93 22.99 -0.69
CA TYR A 405 -6.69 22.20 -0.71
C TYR A 405 -5.89 22.38 -2.01
N LEU A 406 -4.58 22.11 -1.94
CA LEU A 406 -3.69 22.17 -3.11
C LEU A 406 -4.00 21.03 -4.08
N TRP A 407 -3.73 21.22 -5.38
CA TRP A 407 -3.96 20.18 -6.39
C TRP A 407 -3.22 18.87 -6.10
N SER A 408 -2.02 18.96 -5.50
CA SER A 408 -1.23 17.80 -5.06
C SER A 408 -1.95 16.95 -4.01
N GLU A 409 -2.84 17.55 -3.21
CA GLU A 409 -3.62 16.89 -2.15
C GLU A 409 -5.01 16.44 -2.64
N CYS A 410 -5.35 16.76 -3.88
CA CYS A 410 -6.62 16.44 -4.53
C CYS A 410 -6.50 15.25 -5.49
N ILE A 411 -5.45 14.43 -5.38
CA ILE A 411 -5.28 13.27 -6.25
C ILE A 411 -6.12 12.12 -5.69
N PRO A 412 -7.10 11.57 -6.46
CA PRO A 412 -8.02 10.56 -5.97
C PRO A 412 -7.34 9.18 -5.89
N THR A 413 -6.57 8.95 -4.84
CA THR A 413 -5.89 7.67 -4.60
C THR A 413 -6.83 6.64 -3.97
N ALA A 414 -6.55 5.35 -4.17
CA ALA A 414 -7.38 4.27 -3.61
C ALA A 414 -7.29 4.16 -2.07
N ASN A 415 -6.29 4.81 -1.46
CA ASN A 415 -6.00 4.71 -0.04
C ASN A 415 -6.74 5.77 0.79
N ASP A 416 -7.28 6.82 0.17
CA ASP A 416 -8.02 7.85 0.88
C ASP A 416 -9.30 7.27 1.53
N PRO A 417 -9.44 7.34 2.87
CA PRO A 417 -10.58 6.77 3.57
C PRO A 417 -11.93 7.38 3.18
N GLU A 418 -11.97 8.70 2.95
CA GLU A 418 -13.22 9.41 2.60
C GLU A 418 -13.68 9.02 1.21
N LEU A 419 -12.77 9.04 0.23
CA LEU A 419 -13.09 8.65 -1.15
C LEU A 419 -13.56 7.19 -1.22
N ARG A 420 -12.87 6.28 -0.51
CA ARG A 420 -13.27 4.87 -0.45
C ARG A 420 -14.67 4.70 0.13
N ARG A 421 -14.99 5.42 1.21
CA ARG A 421 -16.35 5.42 1.80
C ARG A 421 -17.38 5.98 0.84
N MET A 422 -17.08 7.07 0.15
CA MET A 422 -17.98 7.63 -0.88
C MET A 422 -18.23 6.64 -2.01
N LEU A 423 -17.19 5.96 -2.50
CA LEU A 423 -17.32 4.92 -3.52
C LEU A 423 -18.18 3.75 -3.05
N LEU A 424 -18.03 3.31 -1.79
CA LEU A 424 -18.87 2.28 -1.20
C LEU A 424 -20.35 2.68 -1.22
N ILE A 425 -20.67 3.92 -0.82
CA ILE A 425 -22.05 4.44 -0.80
C ILE A 425 -22.61 4.62 -2.21
N ALA A 426 -21.78 5.09 -3.15
CA ALA A 426 -22.18 5.26 -4.54
C ALA A 426 -22.52 3.91 -5.19
N HIS A 427 -21.63 2.92 -5.10
CA HIS A 427 -21.90 1.58 -5.64
C HIS A 427 -23.02 0.86 -4.89
N GLY A 428 -23.16 1.08 -3.58
CA GLY A 428 -24.29 0.56 -2.81
C GLY A 428 -25.63 1.15 -3.28
N SER A 429 -25.67 2.45 -3.58
CA SER A 429 -26.86 3.11 -4.12
C SER A 429 -27.19 2.63 -5.53
N LEU A 430 -26.18 2.40 -6.38
CA LEU A 430 -26.35 1.76 -7.68
C LEU A 430 -26.99 0.37 -7.52
N CYS A 431 -26.40 -0.49 -6.67
CA CYS A 431 -26.91 -1.83 -6.41
C CYS A 431 -28.34 -1.82 -5.85
N LEU A 432 -28.71 -0.84 -5.02
CA LEU A 432 -30.09 -0.69 -4.53
C LEU A 432 -31.07 -0.41 -5.68
N VAL A 433 -30.71 0.47 -6.62
CA VAL A 433 -31.54 0.77 -7.80
C VAL A 433 -31.64 -0.45 -8.71
N ASP A 434 -30.51 -1.09 -9.01
CA ASP A 434 -30.42 -2.35 -9.78
C ASP A 434 -31.33 -3.44 -9.20
N THR A 435 -31.18 -3.74 -7.90
CA THR A 435 -32.01 -4.75 -7.22
C THR A 435 -33.49 -4.42 -7.30
N THR A 436 -33.83 -3.13 -7.13
CA THR A 436 -35.22 -2.66 -7.17
C THR A 436 -35.81 -2.88 -8.56
N ASP A 437 -35.09 -2.49 -9.62
CA ASP A 437 -35.54 -2.72 -11.00
C ASP A 437 -35.66 -4.21 -11.34
N ALA A 438 -34.63 -5.00 -11.02
CA ALA A 438 -34.61 -6.44 -11.24
C ALA A 438 -35.78 -7.12 -10.50
N THR A 439 -36.05 -6.73 -9.26
CA THR A 439 -37.18 -7.27 -8.47
C THR A 439 -38.53 -6.92 -9.12
N LEU A 440 -38.75 -5.65 -9.45
CA LEU A 440 -40.02 -5.18 -10.01
C LEU A 440 -40.31 -5.78 -11.38
N ARG A 441 -39.30 -5.87 -12.25
CA ARG A 441 -39.48 -6.32 -13.65
C ARG A 441 -39.34 -7.83 -13.86
N SER A 442 -38.74 -8.55 -12.92
CA SER A 442 -38.62 -10.02 -13.03
C SER A 442 -39.92 -10.76 -12.80
N GLY A 443 -40.92 -10.13 -12.16
CA GLY A 443 -42.20 -10.77 -11.84
C GLY A 443 -42.07 -12.01 -10.97
N GLY A 444 -41.00 -12.12 -10.17
CA GLY A 444 -40.71 -13.28 -9.33
C GLY A 444 -40.00 -14.45 -10.03
N ASN A 445 -39.64 -14.31 -11.32
CA ASN A 445 -38.83 -15.29 -12.03
C ASN A 445 -37.33 -15.03 -11.78
N ILE A 446 -36.64 -16.00 -11.14
CA ILE A 446 -35.22 -15.88 -10.79
C ILE A 446 -34.29 -15.68 -12.01
N ILE A 447 -34.60 -16.30 -13.15
CA ILE A 447 -33.80 -16.15 -14.37
C ILE A 447 -33.94 -14.72 -14.90
N GLN A 448 -35.17 -14.19 -14.95
CA GLN A 448 -35.42 -12.81 -15.34
C GLN A 448 -34.85 -11.79 -14.34
N PHE A 449 -34.78 -12.13 -13.06
CA PHE A 449 -34.10 -11.34 -12.05
C PHE A 449 -32.60 -11.24 -12.33
N LEU A 450 -31.94 -12.39 -12.51
CA LEU A 450 -30.49 -12.43 -12.76
C LEU A 450 -30.10 -11.80 -14.11
N LEU A 451 -30.93 -11.94 -15.14
CA LEU A 451 -30.71 -11.28 -16.44
C LEU A 451 -30.74 -9.74 -16.36
N ARG A 452 -31.33 -9.19 -15.30
CA ARG A 452 -31.39 -7.74 -15.05
C ARG A 452 -30.38 -7.29 -14.00
N THR A 453 -29.84 -8.21 -13.21
CA THR A 453 -28.88 -7.89 -12.16
C THR A 453 -27.55 -7.48 -12.77
N ASN A 454 -27.03 -6.32 -12.41
CA ASN A 454 -25.71 -5.88 -12.79
C ASN A 454 -24.63 -6.56 -11.92
N MET A 455 -24.16 -7.73 -12.33
CA MET A 455 -23.14 -8.48 -11.57
C MET A 455 -21.84 -7.70 -11.39
N ILE A 456 -21.45 -6.84 -12.35
CA ILE A 456 -20.23 -6.04 -12.26
C ILE A 456 -20.32 -5.03 -11.12
N ALA A 457 -21.49 -4.40 -10.95
CA ALA A 457 -21.77 -3.49 -9.84
C ALA A 457 -21.70 -4.20 -8.50
N TRP A 458 -22.30 -5.40 -8.39
CA TRP A 458 -22.27 -6.20 -7.17
C TRP A 458 -20.86 -6.67 -6.78
N ILE A 459 -20.06 -7.09 -7.76
CA ILE A 459 -18.64 -7.42 -7.52
C ILE A 459 -17.90 -6.18 -7.04
N ARG A 460 -18.11 -5.03 -7.68
CA ARG A 460 -17.45 -3.77 -7.28
C ARG A 460 -17.85 -3.35 -5.86
N PHE A 461 -19.15 -3.35 -5.55
CA PHE A 461 -19.67 -3.07 -4.22
C PHE A 461 -19.11 -4.04 -3.17
N GLY A 462 -19.12 -5.35 -3.45
CA GLY A 462 -18.57 -6.37 -2.55
C GLY A 462 -17.08 -6.17 -2.26
N THR A 463 -16.27 -5.88 -3.28
CA THR A 463 -14.82 -5.62 -3.08
C THR A 463 -14.57 -4.37 -2.22
N LEU A 464 -15.37 -3.31 -2.40
CA LEU A 464 -15.29 -2.10 -1.57
C LEU A 464 -15.76 -2.37 -0.14
N ALA A 465 -16.84 -3.13 0.04
CA ALA A 465 -17.36 -3.50 1.35
C ALA A 465 -16.34 -4.33 2.14
N LEU A 466 -15.67 -5.30 1.50
CA LEU A 466 -14.60 -6.07 2.13
C LEU A 466 -13.42 -5.19 2.56
N LYS A 467 -12.98 -4.26 1.70
CA LYS A 467 -11.92 -3.30 2.06
C LYS A 467 -12.34 -2.40 3.22
N GLU A 468 -13.59 -1.95 3.24
CA GLU A 468 -14.09 -1.09 4.31
C GLU A 468 -14.21 -1.85 5.64
N LEU A 469 -14.69 -3.09 5.61
CA LEU A 469 -14.75 -3.97 6.78
C LEU A 469 -13.36 -4.25 7.34
N GLN A 470 -12.37 -4.50 6.49
CA GLN A 470 -10.98 -4.68 6.92
C GLN A 470 -10.43 -3.42 7.61
N VAL A 471 -10.68 -2.24 7.05
CA VAL A 471 -10.23 -0.98 7.65
C VAL A 471 -10.95 -0.67 8.95
N TRP A 472 -12.25 -0.93 9.03
CA TRP A 472 -13.00 -0.83 10.29
C TRP A 472 -12.48 -1.77 11.37
N TYR A 473 -12.19 -3.02 11.01
CA TYR A 473 -11.64 -3.98 11.96
C TYR A 473 -10.23 -3.59 12.44
N LYS A 474 -9.43 -2.97 11.57
CA LYS A 474 -8.06 -2.54 11.86
C LYS A 474 -7.96 -1.06 12.27
N GLU A 475 -9.07 -0.37 12.47
CA GLU A 475 -9.09 1.06 12.77
C GLU A 475 -8.33 1.35 14.08
N GLY A 476 -7.45 2.34 14.06
CA GLY A 476 -6.56 2.65 15.19
C GLY A 476 -5.36 1.71 15.33
N GLY A 477 -5.26 0.66 14.51
CA GLY A 477 -4.05 -0.16 14.36
C GLY A 477 -2.98 0.54 13.50
N LEU A 478 -1.77 -0.02 13.53
CA LEU A 478 -0.64 0.47 12.72
C LEU A 478 -0.86 0.11 11.24
N ASN A 479 -0.69 1.10 10.37
CA ASN A 479 -0.57 0.93 8.94
C ASN A 479 0.88 0.56 8.62
N ILE A 480 1.16 -0.75 8.59
CA ILE A 480 2.51 -1.30 8.39
C ILE A 480 3.09 -0.80 7.07
N ASP A 481 2.31 -0.81 5.98
CA ASP A 481 2.77 -0.36 4.66
C ASP A 481 3.24 1.10 4.69
N ALA A 482 2.51 1.98 5.39
CA ALA A 482 2.91 3.38 5.51
C ALA A 482 4.15 3.58 6.40
N ILE A 483 4.39 2.69 7.36
CA ILE A 483 5.61 2.70 8.19
C ILE A 483 6.79 2.23 7.35
N ASP A 484 6.64 1.13 6.61
CA ASP A 484 7.68 0.58 5.75
C ASP A 484 8.09 1.58 4.67
N ASP A 485 7.11 2.19 3.97
CA ASP A 485 7.36 3.26 2.99
C ASP A 485 8.14 4.44 3.59
N TYR A 486 7.81 4.84 4.82
CA TYR A 486 8.50 5.92 5.52
C TYR A 486 9.93 5.53 5.91
N LEU A 487 10.12 4.34 6.47
CA LEU A 487 11.42 3.84 6.88
C LEU A 487 12.35 3.65 5.69
N ASP A 488 11.85 3.15 4.57
CA ASP A 488 12.61 3.00 3.33
C ASP A 488 13.04 4.38 2.79
N ALA A 489 12.11 5.35 2.74
CA ALA A 489 12.42 6.71 2.32
C ALA A 489 13.47 7.39 3.22
N GLU A 490 13.38 7.17 4.54
CA GLU A 490 14.33 7.71 5.50
C GLU A 490 15.71 7.02 5.41
N CYS A 491 15.74 5.71 5.18
CA CYS A 491 16.97 4.97 4.92
C CYS A 491 17.66 5.49 3.65
N GLU A 492 16.92 5.70 2.56
CA GLU A 492 17.46 6.30 1.34
C GLU A 492 18.01 7.71 1.59
N ARG A 493 17.33 8.53 2.40
CA ARG A 493 17.79 9.87 2.75
C ARG A 493 19.12 9.83 3.49
N LEU A 494 19.26 8.92 4.46
CA LEU A 494 20.48 8.75 5.25
C LEU A 494 21.66 8.22 4.42
N LEU A 495 21.40 7.34 3.44
CA LEU A 495 22.43 6.79 2.55
C LEU A 495 22.90 7.77 1.45
N LYS A 496 22.15 8.85 1.20
CA LYS A 496 22.51 9.90 0.23
C LYS A 496 23.40 11.00 0.85
N VAL A 497 23.73 10.92 2.14
CA VAL A 497 24.70 11.77 2.85
C VAL A 497 26.05 11.09 2.83
#